data_AF-V4AA73-F1
#
_entry.id   AF-V4AA73-F1
#
_cell.length_a   1.000
_cell.length_b   1.000
_cell.length_c   1.000
_cell.angle_alpha   90.00
_cell.angle_beta   90.00
_cell.angle_gamma   90.00
#
_symmetry.space_group_name_H-M   'P 1'
#
loop_
_entity.id
_entity.type
_entity.pdbx_description
1 polymer ?
#
loop_
_entity_poly.entity_id
_entity_poly.type
_entity_poly.pdbx_seq_one_letter_code
_entity_poly.pdbx_strand_id
1 'polypeptide(L)'
;NFNRSFQDYKDGFGKFFTEMWLGLDKIHYLTKDLPYVLSSYVFDKNNTRYRSRQAGFRIGNESTGYKMTFEYSVNNRVNDTLGDCLDELKGQPFSTYDKDNDNATGRNCAAEYHGGYWFNACSSCNPTGE
;
A
#
# COMPACT_ATOMS: atom_id res chain seq x y z
N ASN A 1 -4.22 -10.50 11.00
CA ASN A 1 -4.29 -11.32 9.77
C ASN A 1 -4.76 -10.44 8.61
N PHE A 2 -3.82 -10.15 7.70
CA PHE A 2 -3.97 -9.34 6.49
C PHE A 2 -3.99 -10.17 5.20
N ASN A 3 -3.88 -11.51 5.27
CA ASN A 3 -4.13 -12.39 4.13
C ASN A 3 -5.65 -12.49 3.89
N ARG A 4 -6.20 -11.52 3.17
CA ARG A 4 -7.64 -11.26 3.01
C ARG A 4 -8.03 -11.08 1.55
N SER A 5 -9.31 -11.35 1.26
CA SER A 5 -9.87 -11.27 -0.09
C SER A 5 -9.87 -9.84 -0.64
N PHE A 6 -10.02 -9.69 -1.95
CA PHE A 6 -10.16 -8.37 -2.56
C PHE A 6 -11.37 -7.61 -1.99
N GLN A 7 -12.47 -8.32 -1.73
CA GLN A 7 -13.68 -7.75 -1.14
C GLN A 7 -13.42 -7.23 0.29
N ASP A 8 -12.70 -7.98 1.12
CA ASP A 8 -12.31 -7.53 2.46
C ASP A 8 -11.44 -6.26 2.40
N TYR A 9 -10.46 -6.22 1.49
CA TYR A 9 -9.62 -5.03 1.30
C TYR A 9 -10.39 -3.83 0.79
N LYS A 10 -11.43 -4.05 -0.02
CA LYS A 10 -12.36 -3.03 -0.48
C LYS A 10 -13.18 -2.45 0.67
N ASP A 11 -13.81 -3.31 1.45
CA ASP A 11 -14.71 -2.93 2.55
C ASP A 11 -13.95 -2.41 3.78
N GLY A 12 -12.73 -2.89 3.99
CA GLY A 12 -11.95 -2.65 5.20
C GLY A 12 -12.21 -3.71 6.27
N PHE A 13 -11.22 -3.92 7.13
CA PHE A 13 -11.27 -4.94 8.18
C PHE A 13 -10.39 -4.57 9.37
N GLY A 14 -10.52 -5.33 10.45
CA GLY A 14 -9.77 -5.12 11.69
C GLY A 14 -10.54 -4.29 12.72
N LYS A 15 -9.84 -3.78 13.71
CA LYS A 15 -10.45 -3.05 14.83
C LYS A 15 -9.74 -1.73 15.08
N PHE A 16 -10.55 -0.69 15.29
CA PHE A 16 -10.08 0.60 15.77
C PHE A 16 -9.22 0.41 17.04
N PHE A 17 -8.09 1.12 17.12
CA PHE A 17 -7.06 1.04 18.18
C PHE A 17 -6.13 -0.18 18.18
N THR A 18 -6.31 -1.12 17.25
CA THR A 18 -5.34 -2.20 17.02
C THR A 18 -4.90 -2.17 15.56
N GLU A 19 -4.81 -3.34 14.92
CA GLU A 19 -4.57 -3.46 13.49
C GLU A 19 -5.87 -3.31 12.71
N MET A 20 -5.83 -2.46 11.68
CA MET A 20 -6.94 -2.29 10.75
C MET A 20 -6.47 -1.89 9.37
N TRP A 21 -7.29 -2.24 8.37
CA TRP A 21 -7.25 -1.68 7.03
C TRP A 21 -8.53 -0.87 6.81
N LEU A 22 -8.39 0.40 6.43
CA LEU A 22 -9.52 1.34 6.34
C LEU A 22 -10.57 0.91 5.30
N GLY A 23 -10.13 0.25 4.23
CA GLY A 23 -10.94 -0.11 3.07
C GLY A 23 -10.61 0.76 1.86
N LEU A 24 -10.37 0.13 0.71
CA LEU A 24 -9.98 0.82 -0.53
C LEU A 24 -11.04 1.81 -0.99
N ASP A 25 -12.33 1.53 -0.80
CA ASP A 25 -13.40 2.48 -1.15
C ASP A 25 -13.30 3.78 -0.33
N LYS A 26 -13.00 3.65 0.96
CA LYS A 26 -12.84 4.81 1.85
C LYS A 26 -11.55 5.58 1.54
N ILE A 27 -10.46 4.88 1.27
CA ILE A 27 -9.18 5.52 0.91
C ILE A 27 -9.31 6.24 -0.44
N HIS A 28 -9.97 5.65 -1.43
CA HIS A 28 -10.26 6.30 -2.70
C HIS A 28 -11.12 7.56 -2.49
N TYR A 29 -12.21 7.44 -1.73
CA TYR A 29 -13.08 8.56 -1.42
C TYR A 29 -12.34 9.73 -0.76
N LEU A 30 -11.44 9.44 0.19
CA LEU A 30 -10.66 10.47 0.86
C LEU A 30 -9.65 11.14 -0.09
N THR A 31 -8.98 10.35 -0.94
CA THR A 31 -7.81 10.83 -1.68
C THR A 31 -8.10 11.33 -3.10
N LYS A 32 -9.34 11.23 -3.58
CA LYS A 32 -9.70 11.62 -4.97
C LYS A 32 -9.78 13.14 -5.21
N ASP A 33 -10.21 13.92 -4.21
CA ASP A 33 -10.60 15.33 -4.41
C ASP A 33 -9.58 16.34 -3.85
N LEU A 34 -8.77 15.94 -2.87
CA LEU A 34 -7.81 16.83 -2.21
C LEU A 34 -6.41 16.21 -2.22
N PRO A 35 -5.35 17.04 -2.24
CA PRO A 35 -3.98 16.56 -2.16
C PRO A 35 -3.68 16.06 -0.75
N TYR A 36 -3.48 14.76 -0.60
CA TYR A 36 -3.01 14.15 0.64
C TYR A 36 -1.52 13.79 0.57
N VAL A 37 -0.89 13.77 1.73
CA VAL A 37 0.46 13.22 1.90
C VAL A 37 0.32 11.89 2.62
N LEU A 38 0.67 10.78 1.96
CA LEU A 38 0.85 9.51 2.65
C LEU A 38 2.09 9.62 3.53
N SER A 39 1.96 9.26 4.81
CA SER A 39 3.09 9.20 5.75
C SER A 39 3.17 7.80 6.34
N SER A 40 4.18 7.05 5.93
CA SER A 40 4.44 5.68 6.42
C SER A 40 5.46 5.71 7.54
N TYR A 41 5.20 4.98 8.62
CA TYR A 41 6.09 4.86 9.76
C TYR A 41 6.43 3.40 10.02
N VAL A 42 7.72 3.10 10.23
CA VAL A 42 8.20 1.77 10.62
C VAL A 42 9.08 1.92 11.84
N PHE A 43 8.99 0.96 12.75
CA PHE A 43 9.85 0.89 13.93
C PHE A 43 10.74 -0.34 13.81
N ASP A 44 12.04 -0.18 13.98
CA ASP A 44 12.93 -1.33 14.11
C ASP A 44 12.77 -2.01 15.47
N LYS A 45 13.47 -3.13 15.65
CA LYS A 45 13.52 -3.89 16.91
C LYS A 45 14.02 -3.09 18.12
N ASN A 46 14.69 -1.95 17.90
CA ASN A 46 15.20 -1.06 18.94
C ASN A 46 14.27 0.16 19.16
N ASN A 47 13.07 0.17 18.58
CA ASN A 47 12.12 1.28 18.57
C ASN A 47 12.62 2.55 17.86
N THR A 48 13.64 2.43 17.01
CA THR A 48 14.03 3.53 16.11
C THR A 48 12.93 3.72 15.07
N ARG A 49 12.39 4.93 14.98
CA ARG A 49 11.32 5.27 14.04
C ARG A 49 11.90 5.76 12.70
N TYR A 50 11.50 5.09 11.64
CA TYR A 50 11.74 5.44 10.25
C TYR A 50 10.47 6.02 9.63
N ARG A 51 10.63 6.88 8.62
CA ARG A 51 9.49 7.48 7.90
C ARG A 51 9.74 7.57 6.40
N SER A 52 8.66 7.43 5.62
CA SER A 52 8.61 7.81 4.20
C SER A 52 7.35 8.65 3.95
N ARG A 53 7.42 9.56 2.96
CA ARG A 53 6.33 10.50 2.65
C ARG A 53 6.14 10.70 1.15
N GLN A 54 4.90 10.60 0.68
CA GLN A 54 4.53 10.72 -0.73
C GLN A 54 3.49 11.82 -0.87
N ALA A 55 3.87 12.93 -1.52
CA ALA A 55 2.98 14.08 -1.73
C ALA A 55 2.07 13.85 -2.94
N GLY A 56 0.82 14.31 -2.84
CA GLY A 56 -0.18 14.11 -3.89
C GLY A 56 -0.66 12.66 -4.00
N PHE A 57 -0.61 11.92 -2.88
CA PHE A 57 -1.01 10.52 -2.80
C PHE A 57 -2.50 10.35 -3.12
N ARG A 58 -2.79 9.40 -4.00
CA ARG A 58 -4.15 9.06 -4.42
C ARG A 58 -4.23 7.60 -4.83
N ILE A 59 -5.41 7.03 -4.69
CA ILE A 59 -5.74 5.74 -5.31
C ILE A 59 -6.92 5.90 -6.26
N GLY A 60 -6.90 5.16 -7.35
CA GLY A 60 -8.02 5.09 -8.29
C GLY A 60 -9.24 4.38 -7.69
N ASN A 61 -10.30 4.24 -8.48
CA ASN A 61 -11.49 3.48 -8.11
C ASN A 61 -11.32 1.99 -8.47
N GLU A 62 -12.35 1.19 -8.20
CA GLU A 62 -12.36 -0.25 -8.51
C GLU A 62 -12.11 -0.57 -9.98
N SER A 63 -12.61 0.24 -10.92
CA SER A 63 -12.42 -0.01 -12.36
C SER A 63 -10.96 0.12 -12.80
N THR A 64 -10.12 0.78 -11.99
CA THR A 64 -8.67 0.85 -12.18
C THR A 64 -7.89 -0.11 -11.28
N GLY A 65 -8.58 -1.01 -10.56
CA GLY A 65 -7.97 -1.87 -9.55
C GLY A 65 -7.42 -1.08 -8.36
N TYR A 66 -7.99 0.09 -8.05
CA TYR A 66 -7.48 1.02 -7.02
C TYR A 66 -6.02 1.41 -7.20
N LYS A 67 -5.61 1.66 -8.46
CA LYS A 67 -4.24 2.05 -8.82
C LYS A 67 -3.68 3.14 -7.90
N MET A 68 -2.53 2.90 -7.27
CA MET A 68 -1.87 3.88 -6.41
C MET A 68 -0.97 4.80 -7.21
N THR A 69 -1.06 6.10 -6.96
CA THR A 69 -0.14 7.10 -7.51
C THR A 69 0.17 8.20 -6.49
N PHE A 70 1.21 8.96 -6.74
CA PHE A 70 1.57 10.16 -6.01
C PHE A 70 2.39 11.08 -6.93
N GLU A 71 2.59 12.34 -6.56
CA GLU A 71 3.32 13.29 -7.41
C GLU A 71 4.83 13.11 -7.23
N TYR A 72 5.32 13.18 -6.00
CA TYR A 72 6.74 13.04 -5.67
C TYR A 72 6.95 12.51 -4.24
N SER A 73 8.07 11.80 -4.04
CA SER A 73 8.57 11.40 -2.72
C SER A 73 9.24 12.59 -2.02
N VAL A 74 8.96 12.75 -0.73
CA VAL A 74 9.43 13.88 0.08
C VAL A 74 10.67 13.44 0.86
N ASN A 75 11.84 13.68 0.27
CA ASN A 75 13.14 13.24 0.80
C ASN A 75 13.92 14.44 1.37
N ASN A 76 13.46 15.00 2.49
CA ASN A 76 14.02 16.26 3.04
C ASN A 76 14.51 16.17 4.49
N ARG A 77 14.70 14.96 5.04
CA ARG A 77 15.39 14.76 6.32
C ARG A 77 16.34 13.56 6.27
N VAL A 78 17.45 13.64 7.00
CA VAL A 78 18.44 12.56 7.20
C VAL A 78 17.81 11.25 7.75
N ASN A 79 16.61 11.34 8.33
CA ASN A 79 15.86 10.20 8.89
C ASN A 79 14.66 9.74 8.04
N ASP A 80 14.48 10.26 6.82
CA ASP A 80 13.55 9.69 5.85
C ASP A 80 14.27 8.52 5.13
N THR A 81 14.57 7.45 5.87
CA THR A 81 15.47 6.32 5.50
C THR A 81 14.73 5.03 5.15
N LEU A 82 13.40 5.06 5.00
CA LEU A 82 12.59 3.88 4.62
C LEU A 82 12.76 3.46 3.15
N GLY A 83 13.62 4.15 2.40
CA GLY A 83 13.85 3.91 0.98
C GLY A 83 12.65 4.30 0.10
N ASP A 84 12.85 4.16 -1.20
CA ASP A 84 11.92 4.58 -2.23
C ASP A 84 11.03 3.42 -2.72
N CYS A 85 10.71 2.44 -1.85
CA CYS A 85 9.97 1.23 -2.28
C CYS A 85 8.61 1.56 -2.94
N LEU A 86 7.94 2.62 -2.46
CA LEU A 86 6.67 3.07 -3.03
C LEU A 86 6.83 3.65 -4.44
N ASP A 87 8.02 4.15 -4.81
CA ASP A 87 8.30 4.59 -6.18
C ASP A 87 8.29 3.42 -7.17
N GLU A 88 8.78 2.24 -6.77
CA GLU A 88 8.74 1.01 -7.58
C GLU A 88 7.31 0.49 -7.82
N LEU A 89 6.41 0.81 -6.89
CA LEU A 89 5.00 0.40 -6.91
C LEU A 89 4.08 1.46 -7.50
N LYS A 90 4.61 2.63 -7.85
CA LYS A 90 3.84 3.73 -8.41
C LYS A 90 3.15 3.31 -9.70
N GLY A 91 1.83 3.53 -9.76
CA GLY A 91 1.01 3.20 -10.91
C GLY A 91 0.54 1.74 -10.97
N GLN A 92 0.86 0.92 -9.97
CA GLN A 92 0.36 -0.45 -9.91
C GLN A 92 -1.07 -0.51 -9.34
N PRO A 93 -1.92 -1.42 -9.85
CA PRO A 93 -3.20 -1.76 -9.23
C PRO A 93 -2.97 -2.59 -7.96
N PHE A 94 -4.02 -2.72 -7.15
CA PHE A 94 -4.01 -3.49 -5.90
C PHE A 94 -4.25 -4.97 -6.19
N SER A 95 -3.44 -5.86 -5.61
CA SER A 95 -3.57 -7.31 -5.76
C SER A 95 -3.85 -7.98 -4.42
N THR A 96 -4.60 -9.07 -4.46
CA THR A 96 -4.88 -10.00 -3.33
C THR A 96 -4.75 -11.44 -3.82
N TYR A 97 -4.77 -12.42 -2.90
CA TYR A 97 -4.62 -13.83 -3.28
C TYR A 97 -5.71 -14.30 -4.28
N ASP A 98 -6.89 -13.69 -4.26
CA ASP A 98 -8.04 -13.99 -5.13
C ASP A 98 -8.21 -13.03 -6.31
N LYS A 99 -7.37 -11.98 -6.41
CA LYS A 99 -7.38 -11.04 -7.52
C LYS A 99 -5.96 -10.58 -7.85
N ASP A 100 -5.38 -11.28 -8.82
CA ASP A 100 -4.05 -11.00 -9.33
C ASP A 100 -4.09 -9.87 -10.38
N ASN A 101 -3.59 -8.70 -10.00
CA ASN A 101 -3.41 -7.56 -10.91
C ASN A 101 -1.93 -7.16 -11.01
N ASP A 102 -1.01 -7.98 -10.50
CA ASP A 102 0.41 -7.64 -10.54
C ASP A 102 1.03 -8.01 -11.90
N ASN A 103 2.29 -7.60 -12.11
CA ASN A 103 3.02 -7.83 -13.37
C ASN A 103 3.87 -9.10 -13.33
N ALA A 104 3.81 -9.90 -12.26
CA ALA A 104 4.61 -11.12 -12.16
C ALA A 104 4.07 -12.19 -13.13
N THR A 105 4.95 -12.77 -13.93
CA THR A 105 4.56 -13.83 -14.87
C THR A 105 4.51 -15.17 -14.15
N GLY A 106 3.35 -15.84 -14.17
CA GLY A 106 3.19 -17.21 -13.70
C GLY A 106 3.11 -17.38 -12.18
N ARG A 107 2.96 -16.29 -11.43
CA ARG A 107 2.78 -16.29 -9.96
C ARG A 107 1.95 -15.08 -9.53
N ASN A 108 1.28 -15.20 -8.39
CA ASN A 108 0.56 -14.11 -7.73
C ASN A 108 1.35 -13.67 -6.50
N CYS A 109 1.84 -12.43 -6.51
CA CYS A 109 2.65 -11.89 -5.41
C CYS A 109 1.87 -11.85 -4.10
N ALA A 110 0.60 -11.46 -4.14
CA ALA A 110 -0.23 -11.40 -2.94
C ALA A 110 -0.47 -12.78 -2.31
N ALA A 111 -0.55 -13.82 -3.13
CA ALA A 111 -0.64 -15.21 -2.64
C ALA A 111 0.68 -15.69 -2.01
N GLU A 112 1.83 -15.33 -2.59
CA GLU A 112 3.18 -15.68 -2.10
C GLU A 112 3.53 -14.96 -0.79
N TYR A 113 3.19 -13.67 -0.70
CA TYR A 113 3.51 -12.84 0.47
C TYR A 113 2.40 -12.74 1.52
N HIS A 114 1.30 -13.48 1.34
CA HIS A 114 0.20 -13.58 2.30
C HIS A 114 -0.39 -12.23 2.73
N GLY A 115 -0.54 -11.29 1.78
CA GLY A 115 -1.04 -9.94 2.05
C GLY A 115 -1.53 -9.25 0.79
N GLY A 116 -2.39 -8.23 0.93
CA GLY A 116 -2.86 -7.41 -0.19
C GLY A 116 -2.04 -6.13 -0.30
N TYR A 117 -1.55 -5.80 -1.48
CA TYR A 117 -0.75 -4.60 -1.72
C TYR A 117 -0.71 -4.19 -3.20
N TRP A 118 -0.13 -3.02 -3.49
CA TRP A 118 0.12 -2.54 -4.86
C TRP A 118 1.37 -3.21 -5.45
N PHE A 119 1.36 -4.53 -5.60
CA PHE A 119 2.50 -5.30 -6.09
C PHE A 119 2.86 -4.98 -7.55
N ASN A 120 4.16 -5.01 -7.86
CA ASN A 120 4.66 -4.95 -9.23
C ASN A 120 5.06 -6.35 -9.72
N ALA A 121 6.30 -6.81 -9.49
CA ALA A 121 6.74 -8.17 -9.82
C ALA A 121 7.92 -8.66 -8.95
N CYS A 122 7.88 -8.63 -7.62
CA CYS A 122 6.75 -8.31 -6.74
C CYS A 122 6.95 -6.95 -6.07
N SER A 123 7.40 -6.91 -4.82
CA SER A 123 7.68 -5.67 -4.10
C SER A 123 8.88 -5.83 -3.18
N SER A 124 9.64 -4.75 -3.02
CA SER A 124 10.69 -4.62 -2.02
C SER A 124 10.15 -4.25 -0.63
N CYS A 125 8.88 -3.86 -0.52
CA CYS A 125 8.20 -3.62 0.75
C CYS A 125 6.78 -4.21 0.79
N ASN A 126 6.44 -4.84 1.90
CA ASN A 126 5.14 -5.46 2.08
C ASN A 126 4.62 -5.32 3.51
N PRO A 127 3.99 -4.19 3.85
CA PRO A 127 3.54 -3.91 5.22
C PRO A 127 2.31 -4.73 5.64
N THR A 128 1.68 -5.46 4.70
CA THR A 128 0.47 -6.27 4.94
C THR A 128 0.74 -7.77 4.87
N GLY A 129 1.98 -8.19 4.61
CA GLY A 129 2.35 -9.60 4.59
C GLY A 129 2.78 -10.16 5.94
N GLU A 130 3.03 -11.45 5.93
CA GLU A 130 3.60 -12.23 7.03
C GLU A 130 5.11 -12.48 6.85
#